data_AF-G1R845-F1
#
_entry.id   AF-G1R845-F1
#
_cell.length_a   1.000
_cell.length_b   1.000
_cell.length_c   1.000
_cell.angle_alpha   90.00
_cell.angle_beta   90.00
_cell.angle_gamma   90.00
#
_symmetry.space_group_name_H-M   'P 1'
#
loop_
_entity.id
_entity.type
_entity.pdbx_description
1 polymer ?
#
loop_
_entity_poly.entity_id
_entity_poly.type
_entity_poly.pdbx_seq_one_letter_code
_entity_poly.pdbx_strand_id
1 'polypeptide(L)'
;MKNRLLFWGVLAIFVKAVHVKAQEDERIVLVDNKCKCARITSRIIHSSEDPNEDIVERNIRIIVPLNNRENISDPTSPLRTRFVYHLSDLCKKCDPTEVELDNQIVIATQSNICDEDSATETCYTYDRNKCYTAVVPLLYGGETKMVETALTPDACYPD
;
A
#
# COMPACT_ATOMS: atom_id res chain seq x y z
N MET A 1 -15.71 -53.73 -14.92
CA MET A 1 -14.43 -53.03 -15.18
C MET A 1 -14.62 -51.64 -15.83
N LYS A 2 -15.59 -51.46 -16.73
CA LYS A 2 -15.86 -50.20 -17.47
C LYS A 2 -16.16 -48.97 -16.58
N ASN A 3 -16.92 -49.14 -15.49
CA ASN A 3 -17.27 -48.02 -14.59
C ASN A 3 -16.09 -47.51 -13.74
N ARG A 4 -15.10 -48.36 -13.44
CA ARG A 4 -13.92 -48.00 -12.63
C ARG A 4 -12.91 -47.16 -13.43
N LEU A 5 -12.79 -47.45 -14.73
CA LEU A 5 -12.00 -46.67 -15.68
C LEU A 5 -12.61 -45.29 -15.95
N LEU A 6 -13.95 -45.19 -16.04
CA LEU A 6 -14.64 -43.91 -16.16
C LEU A 6 -14.44 -43.04 -14.91
N PHE A 7 -14.55 -43.63 -13.72
CA PHE A 7 -14.30 -42.92 -12.46
C PHE A 7 -12.87 -42.40 -12.35
N TRP A 8 -11.88 -43.20 -12.76
CA TRP A 8 -10.48 -42.79 -12.77
C TRP A 8 -10.18 -41.70 -13.81
N GLY A 9 -10.82 -41.78 -14.99
CA GLY A 9 -10.71 -40.74 -16.01
C GLY A 9 -11.27 -39.40 -15.52
N VAL A 10 -12.44 -39.41 -14.86
CA VAL A 10 -13.04 -38.21 -14.28
C VAL A 10 -12.19 -37.67 -13.12
N LEU A 11 -11.66 -38.55 -12.26
CA LEU A 11 -10.79 -38.13 -11.16
C LEU A 11 -9.50 -37.47 -11.67
N ALA A 12 -8.88 -38.00 -12.72
CA ALA A 12 -7.68 -37.42 -13.31
C ALA A 12 -7.93 -36.03 -13.92
N ILE A 13 -9.11 -35.82 -14.53
CA ILE A 13 -9.53 -34.52 -15.06
C ILE A 13 -9.75 -33.52 -13.91
N PHE A 14 -10.42 -33.95 -12.83
CA PHE A 14 -10.63 -33.12 -11.64
C PHE A 14 -9.29 -32.75 -10.97
N VAL A 15 -8.36 -33.69 -10.83
CA VAL A 15 -7.03 -33.42 -10.23
C VAL A 15 -6.25 -32.44 -11.10
N LYS A 16 -6.26 -32.58 -12.44
CA LYS A 16 -5.63 -31.59 -13.32
C LYS A 16 -6.31 -30.22 -13.25
N ALA A 17 -7.64 -30.17 -13.20
CA ALA A 17 -8.37 -28.90 -13.10
C ALA A 17 -8.10 -28.17 -11.78
N VAL A 18 -8.01 -28.90 -10.67
CA VAL A 18 -7.66 -28.36 -9.35
C VAL A 18 -6.21 -27.86 -9.33
N HIS A 19 -5.28 -28.59 -9.95
CA HIS A 19 -3.87 -28.19 -10.00
C HIS A 19 -3.65 -26.92 -10.84
N VAL A 20 -4.35 -26.79 -11.98
CA VAL A 20 -4.29 -25.59 -12.83
C VAL A 20 -4.94 -24.38 -12.15
N LYS A 21 -6.04 -24.57 -11.41
CA LYS A 21 -6.71 -23.50 -10.65
C LYS A 21 -5.88 -22.95 -9.49
N ALA A 22 -4.99 -23.76 -8.91
CA ALA A 22 -4.12 -23.32 -7.81
C ALA A 22 -3.00 -22.39 -8.30
N GLN A 23 -2.62 -22.46 -9.58
CA GLN A 23 -1.47 -21.74 -10.13
C GLN A 23 -1.79 -20.32 -10.63
N GLU A 24 -3.08 -19.97 -10.77
CA GLU A 24 -3.49 -18.77 -11.52
C GLU A 24 -3.39 -17.44 -10.73
N ASP A 25 -3.38 -17.44 -9.38
CA ASP A 25 -3.74 -16.22 -8.63
C ASP A 25 -2.87 -15.85 -7.40
N GLU A 26 -1.62 -16.30 -7.28
CA GLU A 26 -0.73 -15.84 -6.19
C GLU A 26 -0.07 -14.48 -6.48
N ARG A 27 -0.89 -13.45 -6.73
CA ARG A 27 -0.41 -12.06 -6.75
C ARG A 27 -0.33 -11.52 -5.33
N ILE A 28 0.89 -11.45 -4.80
CA ILE A 28 1.15 -10.95 -3.45
C ILE A 28 1.30 -9.44 -3.49
N VAL A 29 0.63 -8.72 -2.58
CA VAL A 29 0.86 -7.29 -2.37
C VAL A 29 2.09 -7.12 -1.49
N LEU A 30 3.13 -6.50 -2.03
CA LEU A 30 4.35 -6.19 -1.26
C LEU A 30 4.24 -4.85 -0.54
N VAL A 31 3.65 -3.85 -1.22
CA VAL A 31 3.52 -2.48 -0.71
C VAL A 31 2.17 -1.90 -1.11
N ASP A 32 1.49 -1.25 -0.17
CA ASP A 32 0.35 -0.37 -0.40
C ASP A 32 0.59 0.97 0.31
N ASN A 33 1.28 1.90 -0.36
CA ASN A 33 1.63 3.20 0.21
C ASN A 33 0.56 4.23 -0.12
N LYS A 34 -0.20 4.67 0.90
CA LYS A 34 -1.30 5.65 0.75
C LYS A 34 -0.81 7.10 0.63
N CYS A 35 0.34 7.44 1.20
CA CYS A 35 0.93 8.78 1.19
C CYS A 35 1.41 9.20 -0.20
N LYS A 36 2.04 8.28 -0.94
CA LYS A 36 2.52 8.47 -2.32
C LYS A 36 1.63 7.78 -3.38
N CYS A 37 0.51 7.16 -2.96
CA CYS A 37 -0.41 6.40 -3.81
C CYS A 37 0.28 5.41 -4.76
N ALA A 38 1.20 4.62 -4.21
CA ALA A 38 1.97 3.62 -4.93
C ALA A 38 1.66 2.22 -4.41
N ARG A 39 1.38 1.29 -5.33
CA ARG A 39 1.10 -0.11 -5.03
C ARG A 39 2.05 -1.02 -5.79
N ILE A 40 2.70 -1.93 -5.06
CA ILE A 40 3.65 -2.89 -5.63
C ILE A 40 3.12 -4.29 -5.37
N THR A 41 3.01 -5.08 -6.43
CA THR A 41 2.61 -6.48 -6.36
C THR A 41 3.68 -7.35 -7.02
N SER A 42 3.81 -8.59 -6.56
CA SER A 42 4.76 -9.56 -7.07
C SER A 42 4.05 -10.88 -7.37
N ARG A 43 4.52 -11.57 -8.41
CA ARG A 43 4.04 -12.90 -8.79
C ARG A 43 5.21 -13.72 -9.31
N ILE A 44 5.30 -14.97 -8.88
CA ILE A 44 6.24 -15.94 -9.44
C ILE A 44 5.49 -16.69 -10.55
N ILE A 45 6.05 -16.70 -11.75
CA ILE A 45 5.53 -17.40 -12.91
C ILE A 45 6.50 -18.53 -13.20
N HIS A 46 6.09 -19.74 -12.85
CA HIS A 46 6.88 -20.93 -13.11
C HIS A 46 6.92 -21.24 -14.60
N SER A 47 8.11 -21.51 -15.14
CA SER A 47 8.25 -21.90 -16.55
C SER A 47 7.66 -23.29 -16.76
N SER A 48 6.85 -23.43 -17.81
CA SER A 48 6.34 -24.74 -18.25
C SER A 48 7.37 -25.53 -19.05
N GLU A 49 8.44 -24.89 -19.52
CA GLU A 49 9.42 -25.46 -20.46
C GLU A 49 10.72 -25.87 -19.76
N ASP A 50 11.24 -25.04 -18.85
CA ASP A 50 12.45 -25.34 -18.07
C ASP A 50 12.16 -25.28 -16.56
N PRO A 51 12.23 -26.41 -15.83
CA PRO A 51 11.97 -26.42 -14.40
C PRO A 51 13.06 -25.72 -13.56
N ASN A 52 14.17 -25.28 -14.15
CA ASN A 52 15.23 -24.56 -13.44
C ASN A 52 15.10 -23.03 -13.57
N GLU A 53 14.17 -22.53 -14.39
CA GLU A 53 13.99 -21.11 -14.62
C GLU A 53 12.58 -20.66 -14.24
N ASP A 54 12.50 -19.66 -13.36
CA ASP A 54 11.25 -19.02 -12.98
C ASP A 54 11.31 -17.52 -13.29
N ILE A 55 10.18 -16.95 -13.69
CA ILE A 55 10.06 -15.51 -13.94
C ILE A 55 9.41 -14.87 -12.70
N VAL A 56 10.13 -13.95 -12.05
CA VAL A 56 9.58 -13.14 -10.96
C VAL A 56 9.09 -11.81 -11.50
N GLU A 57 7.78 -11.69 -11.67
CA GLU A 57 7.11 -10.47 -12.14
C GLU A 57 6.91 -9.50 -10.97
N ARG A 58 7.27 -8.22 -11.17
CA ARG A 58 7.01 -7.14 -10.23
C ARG A 58 6.22 -6.02 -10.92
N ASN A 59 5.00 -5.82 -10.46
CA ASN A 59 4.07 -4.83 -10.98
C ASN A 59 4.01 -3.61 -10.07
N ILE A 60 4.32 -2.43 -10.60
CA ILE A 60 4.31 -1.16 -9.87
C ILE A 60 3.22 -0.26 -10.47
N ARG A 61 2.26 0.12 -9.63
CA ARG A 61 1.19 1.07 -9.97
C ARG A 61 1.40 2.37 -9.19
N ILE A 62 1.44 3.50 -9.89
CA ILE A 62 1.55 4.84 -9.31
C ILE A 62 0.37 5.68 -9.79
N ILE A 63 -0.29 6.40 -8.88
CA ILE A 63 -1.33 7.38 -9.22
C ILE A 63 -0.76 8.77 -8.97
N VAL A 64 -0.63 9.57 -10.04
CA VAL A 64 -0.08 10.93 -9.95
C VAL A 64 -1.21 11.94 -9.80
N PRO A 65 -1.30 12.66 -8.66
CA PRO A 65 -2.32 13.68 -8.47
C PRO A 65 -1.91 14.99 -9.15
N LEU A 66 -2.61 15.35 -10.23
CA LEU A 66 -2.25 16.50 -11.08
C LEU A 66 -2.59 17.86 -10.44
N ASN A 67 -3.47 17.88 -9.44
CA ASN A 67 -3.96 19.11 -8.79
C ASN A 67 -3.54 19.26 -7.32
N ASN A 68 -2.69 18.36 -6.81
CA ASN A 68 -2.26 18.45 -5.42
C ASN A 68 -1.13 19.46 -5.25
N ARG A 69 -1.07 20.05 -4.06
CA ARG A 69 -0.05 21.02 -3.70
C ARG A 69 1.25 20.35 -3.26
N GLU A 70 2.33 21.12 -3.17
CA GLU A 70 3.60 20.63 -2.63
C GLU A 70 3.46 20.22 -1.16
N ASN A 71 2.81 21.05 -0.34
CA ASN A 71 2.41 20.72 1.01
C ASN A 71 0.89 20.54 1.04
N ILE A 72 0.42 19.30 1.17
CA ILE A 72 -1.01 18.99 1.12
C ILE A 72 -1.80 19.59 2.30
N SER A 73 -1.15 19.88 3.42
CA SER A 73 -1.79 20.52 4.58
C SER A 73 -1.86 22.04 4.45
N ASP A 74 -1.07 22.64 3.55
CA ASP A 74 -1.05 24.08 3.30
C ASP A 74 -1.68 24.40 1.93
N PRO A 75 -2.92 24.92 1.91
CA PRO A 75 -3.63 25.21 0.67
C PRO A 75 -2.99 26.36 -0.13
N THR A 76 -2.07 27.12 0.47
CA THR A 76 -1.37 28.23 -0.19
C THR A 76 -0.13 27.79 -0.96
N SER A 77 0.35 26.57 -0.74
CA SER A 77 1.53 26.04 -1.41
C SER A 77 1.29 25.83 -2.92
N PRO A 78 2.34 25.94 -3.76
CA PRO A 78 2.20 25.82 -5.21
C PRO A 78 1.79 24.39 -5.61
N LEU A 79 1.30 24.24 -6.85
CA LEU A 79 1.00 22.92 -7.40
C LEU A 79 2.28 22.10 -7.54
N ARG A 80 2.23 20.84 -7.13
CA ARG A 80 3.35 19.91 -7.26
C ARG A 80 3.48 19.45 -8.72
N THR A 81 4.64 19.70 -9.31
CA THR A 81 4.95 19.28 -10.69
C THR A 81 5.98 18.15 -10.76
N ARG A 82 6.71 17.90 -9.66
CA ARG A 82 7.75 16.87 -9.58
C ARG A 82 7.41 15.81 -8.54
N PHE A 83 7.40 14.55 -8.98
CA PHE A 83 7.10 13.38 -8.16
C PHE A 83 8.29 12.42 -8.21
N VAL A 84 8.86 12.10 -7.04
CA VAL A 84 10.03 11.23 -6.91
C VAL A 84 9.67 10.05 -6.03
N TYR A 85 9.91 8.84 -6.52
CA TYR A 85 9.58 7.60 -5.83
C TYR A 85 10.86 6.78 -5.67
N HIS A 86 11.37 6.68 -4.46
CA HIS A 86 12.43 5.75 -4.12
C HIS A 86 11.83 4.45 -3.63
N LEU A 87 12.22 3.33 -4.24
CA LEU A 87 11.69 2.01 -3.89
C LEU A 87 12.00 1.64 -2.43
N SER A 88 13.16 2.06 -1.92
CA SER A 88 13.57 1.89 -0.51
C SER A 88 12.56 2.52 0.44
N ASP A 89 12.10 3.74 0.12
CA ASP A 89 11.21 4.52 0.97
C ASP A 89 9.78 3.98 0.92
N LEU A 90 9.38 3.44 -0.23
CA LEU A 90 8.08 2.78 -0.40
C LEU A 90 8.02 1.43 0.33
N CYS A 91 9.12 0.66 0.34
CA CYS A 91 9.17 -0.68 0.91
C CYS A 91 9.55 -0.73 2.40
N LYS A 92 9.82 0.42 3.04
CA LYS A 92 10.17 0.47 4.47
C LYS A 92 9.01 -0.01 5.33
N LYS A 93 9.32 -0.76 6.39
CA LYS A 93 8.35 -1.23 7.39
C LYS A 93 8.75 -0.66 8.74
N CYS A 94 8.01 0.35 9.19
CA CYS A 94 8.29 1.05 10.44
C CYS A 94 7.52 0.49 11.63
N ASP A 95 6.55 -0.40 11.37
CA ASP A 95 5.78 -1.02 12.44
C ASP A 95 6.64 -2.06 13.18
N PRO A 96 6.73 -1.97 14.52
CA PRO A 96 7.42 -2.98 15.30
C PRO A 96 6.72 -4.32 15.16
N THR A 97 7.49 -5.40 15.23
CA THR A 97 6.96 -6.78 15.19
C THR A 97 7.44 -7.57 16.38
N GLU A 98 6.61 -8.51 16.82
CA GLU A 98 6.97 -9.50 17.81
C GLU A 98 7.76 -10.63 17.14
N VAL A 99 8.85 -11.04 17.77
CA VAL A 99 9.68 -12.17 17.36
C VAL A 99 9.88 -13.07 18.57
N GLU A 100 9.61 -14.36 18.42
CA GLU A 100 9.88 -15.36 19.44
C GLU A 100 11.33 -15.83 19.32
N LEU A 101 12.10 -15.64 20.38
CA LEU A 101 13.46 -16.15 20.53
C LEU A 101 13.46 -17.11 21.73
N ASP A 102 13.61 -18.39 21.43
CA ASP A 102 13.48 -19.51 22.36
C ASP A 102 12.13 -19.52 23.09
N ASN A 103 12.08 -18.97 24.31
CA ASN A 103 10.90 -18.92 25.18
C ASN A 103 10.51 -17.47 25.55
N GLN A 104 11.02 -16.49 24.81
CA GLN A 104 10.76 -15.06 25.05
C GLN A 104 10.24 -14.39 23.79
N ILE A 105 9.19 -13.57 23.96
CA ILE A 105 8.67 -12.71 22.90
C ILE A 105 9.35 -11.36 23.05
N VAL A 106 10.10 -10.95 22.03
CA VAL A 106 10.77 -9.66 21.97
C VAL A 106 10.15 -8.78 20.89
N ILE A 107 10.11 -7.48 21.12
CA ILE A 107 9.64 -6.50 20.13
C ILE A 107 10.87 -6.01 19.36
N ALA A 108 10.86 -6.22 18.05
CA ALA A 108 11.94 -5.85 17.15
C ALA A 108 11.47 -4.83 16.10
N THR A 109 12.38 -3.93 15.71
CA THR A 109 12.19 -3.07 14.55
C THR A 109 12.60 -3.80 13.27
N GLN A 110 11.88 -3.56 12.17
CA GLN A 110 12.13 -4.21 10.88
C GLN A 110 12.90 -3.33 9.88
N SER A 111 13.22 -2.09 10.25
CA SER A 111 13.83 -1.12 9.35
C SER A 111 14.75 -0.16 10.10
N ASN A 112 15.83 0.25 9.44
CA ASN A 112 16.82 1.18 9.95
C ASN A 112 16.56 2.64 9.51
N ILE A 113 15.55 2.87 8.64
CA ILE A 113 15.28 4.18 8.01
C ILE A 113 13.97 4.81 8.49
N CYS A 114 13.44 4.28 9.59
CA CYS A 114 12.22 4.74 10.22
C CYS A 114 12.59 5.61 11.42
N ASP A 115 13.12 6.80 11.16
CA ASP A 115 13.27 7.81 12.21
C ASP A 115 11.89 8.32 12.65
N GLU A 116 11.77 8.82 13.88
CA GLU A 116 10.54 9.47 14.40
C GLU A 116 10.07 10.63 13.49
N ASP A 117 10.98 11.21 12.72
CA ASP A 117 10.71 12.18 11.66
C ASP A 117 10.10 11.55 10.39
N SER A 118 9.69 10.29 10.37
CA SER A 118 8.90 9.73 9.25
C SER A 118 7.55 10.43 9.06
N ALA A 119 7.09 11.21 10.05
CA ALA A 119 6.02 12.20 9.91
C ALA A 119 6.39 13.40 9.01
N THR A 120 7.69 13.61 8.73
CA THR A 120 8.19 14.62 7.77
C THR A 120 8.17 14.14 6.32
N GLU A 121 7.83 12.87 6.07
CA GLU A 121 7.72 12.37 4.70
C GLU A 121 6.63 13.15 3.96
N THR A 122 7.02 13.85 2.91
CA THR A 122 6.05 14.66 2.16
C THR A 122 5.12 13.75 1.35
N CYS A 123 3.84 13.77 1.73
CA CYS A 123 2.79 13.04 1.02
C CYS A 123 2.37 13.76 -0.27
N TYR A 124 2.01 12.94 -1.27
CA TYR A 124 1.53 13.40 -2.57
C TYR A 124 0.01 13.37 -2.62
N THR A 125 -0.61 12.43 -1.90
CA THR A 125 -2.06 12.24 -1.84
C THR A 125 -2.57 12.32 -0.40
N TYR A 126 -3.83 12.71 -0.25
CA TYR A 126 -4.55 12.58 1.02
C TYR A 126 -4.88 11.12 1.29
N ASP A 127 -4.81 10.73 2.56
CA ASP A 127 -5.38 9.46 3.02
C ASP A 127 -6.88 9.63 3.28
N ARG A 128 -7.70 8.77 2.66
CA ARG A 128 -9.16 8.80 2.81
C ARG A 128 -9.60 8.57 4.26
N ASN A 129 -8.77 7.92 5.06
CA ASN A 129 -9.08 7.56 6.44
C ASN A 129 -8.51 8.56 7.44
N LYS A 130 -7.88 9.66 7.00
CA LYS A 130 -7.31 10.69 7.87
C LYS A 130 -7.97 12.04 7.61
N CYS A 131 -8.24 12.76 8.69
CA CYS A 131 -8.69 14.14 8.64
C CYS A 131 -7.50 15.07 8.39
N TYR A 132 -7.66 15.99 7.44
CA TYR A 132 -6.71 17.06 7.17
C TYR A 132 -7.42 18.40 7.37
N THR A 133 -6.84 19.28 8.17
CA THR A 133 -7.41 20.59 8.48
C THR A 133 -6.40 21.71 8.19
N ALA A 134 -6.92 22.92 8.00
CA ALA A 134 -6.16 24.14 7.88
C ALA A 134 -6.76 25.23 8.79
N VAL A 135 -5.90 26.05 9.39
CA VAL A 135 -6.33 27.16 10.24
C VAL A 135 -6.34 28.44 9.42
N VAL A 136 -7.48 29.11 9.35
CA VAL A 136 -7.68 30.33 8.57
C VAL A 136 -8.08 31.48 9.50
N PRO A 137 -7.42 32.66 9.42
CA PRO A 137 -7.83 33.84 10.15
C PRO A 137 -9.06 34.47 9.49
N LEU A 138 -10.17 34.57 10.23
CA LEU A 138 -11.40 35.22 9.80
C LEU A 138 -11.71 36.43 10.68
N LEU A 139 -12.16 37.53 10.08
CA LEU A 139 -12.58 38.72 10.81
C LEU A 139 -14.05 38.62 11.20
N TYR A 140 -14.35 38.74 12.50
CA TYR A 140 -15.72 38.71 13.01
C TYR A 140 -15.89 39.74 14.14
N GLY A 141 -16.74 40.74 13.94
CA GLY A 141 -17.02 41.77 14.96
C GLY A 141 -15.82 42.67 15.31
N GLY A 142 -14.84 42.82 14.41
CA GLY A 142 -13.62 43.60 14.65
C GLY A 142 -12.47 42.79 15.28
N GLU A 143 -12.70 41.53 15.64
CA GLU A 143 -11.68 40.61 16.15
C GLU A 143 -11.30 39.58 15.08
N THR A 144 -10.02 39.23 15.00
CA THR A 144 -9.53 38.12 14.16
C THR A 144 -9.67 36.82 14.93
N LYS A 145 -10.46 35.88 14.42
CA LYS A 145 -10.63 34.53 14.96
C LYS A 145 -9.89 33.52 14.09
N MET A 146 -9.11 32.67 14.73
CA MET A 146 -8.47 31.52 14.07
C MET A 146 -9.49 30.40 13.99
N VAL A 147 -9.99 30.11 12.78
CA VAL A 147 -11.01 29.09 12.56
C VAL A 147 -10.39 27.91 11.86
N GLU A 148 -10.66 26.72 12.37
CA GLU A 148 -10.24 25.46 11.75
C GLU A 148 -11.22 25.08 10.63
N THR A 149 -10.66 24.70 9.48
CA THR A 149 -11.40 24.33 8.27
C THR A 149 -10.96 22.95 7.79
N ALA A 150 -11.93 22.11 7.42
CA ALA A 150 -11.64 20.76 6.94
C ALA A 150 -11.25 20.77 5.45
N LEU A 151 -10.10 20.20 5.12
CA LEU A 151 -9.65 19.96 3.75
C LEU A 151 -10.24 18.65 3.19
N THR A 152 -10.48 17.66 4.06
CA THR A 152 -11.09 16.36 3.72
C THR A 152 -12.36 16.11 4.55
N PRO A 153 -13.50 16.75 4.22
CA PRO A 153 -14.68 16.81 5.10
C PRO A 153 -15.24 15.43 5.48
N ASP A 154 -15.26 14.47 4.55
CA ASP A 154 -15.80 13.12 4.79
C ASP A 154 -15.07 12.36 5.91
N ALA A 155 -13.81 12.68 6.19
CA ALA A 155 -12.98 12.02 7.20
C ALA A 155 -12.88 12.83 8.51
N CYS A 156 -13.49 14.01 8.59
CA CYS A 156 -13.33 14.98 9.68
C CYS A 156 -14.57 15.14 10.58
N TYR A 157 -15.50 14.17 10.56
CA TYR A 157 -16.61 14.19 11.49
C TYR A 157 -16.13 13.78 12.89
N PRO A 158 -16.48 14.55 13.94
CA PRO A 158 -16.26 14.10 15.31
C PRO A 158 -17.26 12.97 15.62
N ASP A 159 -16.75 11.86 16.16
CA ASP A 159 -17.56 10.76 16.66
C ASP A 159 -18.37 11.15 17.92
#